data_AF-A0A914BYW8-F1
#
_entry.id   AF-A0A914BYW8-F1
#
_cell.length_a   1.000
_cell.length_b   1.000
_cell.length_c   1.000
_cell.angle_alpha   90.00
_cell.angle_beta   90.00
_cell.angle_gamma   90.00
#
_symmetry.space_group_name_H-M   'P 1'
#
loop_
_entity.id
_entity.type
_entity.pdbx_description
1 polymer ?
#
loop_
_entity_poly.entity_id
_entity_poly.type
_entity_poly.pdbx_seq_one_letter_code
_entity_poly.pdbx_strand_id
1 'polypeptide(L)'
;MLYAQCYMIILLIFLTRTVFGVDEQTTASTVISTSATSTENSFQNIDAGTLAKAINIPTCESNCTEMLLTKLYGILELKDIFDQWKNLCTEYNQSTACMEQPNHCSHGEIYRILTSGIHYLCIRKEMFFDKNRDCIQPNLDQGAQECDRSCKMIQSIADLSRKPSVQDAAQKGGNIITVVTELGGVCSAANCFLPCFRERMNKKCPRSGGMIVDGILKPFYILAKFLENATPLVTNIVDEKMPRSCSFLVKRESLDSIRQQPV
;
A
#
# COMPACT_ATOMS: atom_id res chain seq x y z
N MET A 1 13.06 -10.25 22.26
CA MET A 1 12.28 -10.92 21.19
C MET A 1 10.80 -11.15 21.53
N LEU A 2 10.26 -10.68 22.68
CA LEU A 2 8.83 -10.73 23.02
C LEU A 2 8.04 -9.42 22.77
N TYR A 3 8.68 -8.33 22.35
CA TYR A 3 8.03 -7.00 22.24
C TYR A 3 7.31 -6.75 20.89
N ALA A 4 7.65 -7.49 19.83
CA ALA A 4 7.02 -7.39 18.51
C ALA A 4 5.60 -8.01 18.45
N GLN A 5 5.31 -8.98 19.32
CA GLN A 5 4.00 -9.62 19.41
C GLN A 5 2.94 -8.71 20.06
N CYS A 6 3.37 -7.77 20.92
CA CYS A 6 2.45 -6.82 21.56
C CYS A 6 1.96 -5.69 20.63
N TYR A 7 2.71 -5.29 19.60
CA TYR A 7 2.35 -4.12 18.78
C TYR A 7 1.36 -4.41 17.65
N MET A 8 1.38 -5.61 17.07
CA MET A 8 0.26 -6.06 16.21
C MET A 8 -1.01 -6.26 17.04
N ILE A 9 -0.87 -6.74 18.28
CA ILE A 9 -1.95 -6.75 19.26
C ILE A 9 -2.40 -5.32 19.58
N ILE A 10 -1.53 -4.29 19.60
CA ILE A 10 -1.94 -2.88 19.73
C ILE A 10 -2.71 -2.40 18.50
N LEU A 11 -2.30 -2.78 17.29
CA LEU A 11 -3.05 -2.51 16.06
C LEU A 11 -4.44 -3.17 16.09
N LEU A 12 -4.60 -4.30 16.80
CA LEU A 12 -5.87 -4.98 17.11
C LEU A 12 -6.61 -4.41 18.34
N ILE A 13 -5.91 -3.88 19.35
CA ILE A 13 -6.47 -3.22 20.54
C ILE A 13 -7.02 -1.84 20.17
N PHE A 14 -6.43 -1.15 19.20
CA PHE A 14 -7.03 0.06 18.61
C PHE A 14 -8.34 -0.27 17.86
N LEU A 15 -8.51 -1.50 17.35
CA LEU A 15 -9.77 -1.95 16.76
C LEU A 15 -10.82 -2.31 17.83
N THR A 16 -10.40 -2.70 19.04
CA THR A 16 -11.34 -2.99 20.13
C THR A 16 -11.70 -1.75 20.95
N ARG A 17 -10.84 -0.73 21.03
CA ARG A 17 -11.15 0.55 21.70
C ARG A 17 -12.09 1.46 20.91
N THR A 18 -12.19 1.31 19.59
CA THR A 18 -13.16 2.06 18.77
C THR A 18 -14.55 1.43 18.74
N VAL A 19 -14.70 0.20 19.23
CA VAL A 19 -15.99 -0.52 19.32
C VAL A 19 -16.72 -0.24 20.65
N PHE A 20 -16.02 0.21 21.69
CA PHE A 20 -16.61 0.62 22.97
C PHE A 20 -16.34 2.11 23.21
N GLY A 21 -17.30 2.94 22.81
CA GLY A 21 -17.24 4.39 22.97
C GLY A 21 -17.12 4.83 24.42
N VAL A 22 -16.25 5.82 24.64
CA VAL A 22 -16.37 6.82 25.70
C VAL A 22 -15.97 8.15 25.08
N ASP A 23 -16.95 9.06 25.01
CA ASP A 23 -16.79 10.45 24.61
C ASP A 23 -15.86 11.20 25.57
N GLU A 24 -15.01 12.08 25.04
CA GLU A 24 -14.79 13.38 25.68
C GLU A 24 -14.43 14.44 24.64
N GLN A 25 -15.23 15.52 24.65
CA GLN A 25 -15.16 16.67 23.77
C GLN A 25 -13.86 17.48 23.96
N THR A 26 -13.45 18.28 22.96
CA THR A 26 -13.58 19.76 23.00
C THR A 26 -12.67 20.48 21.96
N THR A 27 -13.29 21.44 21.26
CA THR A 27 -12.79 22.66 20.54
C THR A 27 -12.00 22.60 19.22
N ALA A 28 -12.75 22.84 18.14
CA ALA A 28 -12.63 23.89 17.11
C ALA A 28 -11.26 24.56 16.80
N SER A 29 -10.91 24.59 15.50
CA SER A 29 -10.51 25.83 14.80
C SER A 29 -10.66 25.71 13.27
N THR A 30 -11.08 26.84 12.69
CA THR A 30 -11.49 27.14 11.31
C THR A 30 -10.29 27.50 10.43
N VAL A 31 -10.19 27.00 9.18
CA VAL A 31 -9.44 27.69 8.10
C VAL A 31 -10.06 27.43 6.70
N ILE A 32 -10.72 28.49 6.21
CA ILE A 32 -10.69 29.15 4.89
C ILE A 32 -10.41 28.29 3.63
N SER A 33 -11.42 28.26 2.75
CA SER A 33 -11.33 27.84 1.35
C SER A 33 -10.69 28.92 0.46
N THR A 34 -9.85 28.51 -0.49
CA THR A 34 -9.62 29.27 -1.73
C THR A 34 -9.58 28.33 -2.93
N SER A 35 -10.43 28.66 -3.90
CA SER A 35 -10.61 27.99 -5.18
C SER A 35 -9.70 28.59 -6.25
N ALA A 36 -9.08 27.75 -7.07
CA ALA A 36 -8.56 28.14 -8.39
C ALA A 36 -8.83 27.02 -9.40
N THR A 37 -9.64 27.34 -10.41
CA THR A 37 -9.97 26.58 -11.61
C THR A 37 -8.86 26.71 -12.67
N SER A 38 -8.48 25.60 -13.32
CA SER A 38 -8.72 25.38 -14.77
C SER A 38 -8.01 24.15 -15.37
N THR A 39 -8.81 23.37 -16.11
CA THR A 39 -8.53 22.59 -17.35
C THR A 39 -7.74 21.28 -17.36
N GLU A 40 -8.54 20.20 -17.34
CA GLU A 40 -8.50 18.95 -18.13
C GLU A 40 -7.22 18.51 -18.85
N ASN A 41 -6.60 17.46 -18.29
CA ASN A 41 -6.33 16.21 -19.01
C ASN A 41 -6.81 15.06 -18.12
N SER A 42 -7.70 14.19 -18.61
CA SER A 42 -8.32 13.14 -17.82
C SER A 42 -7.35 11.97 -17.56
N PHE A 43 -6.45 12.16 -16.61
CA PHE A 43 -5.88 11.08 -15.81
C PHE A 43 -6.31 11.32 -14.36
N GLN A 44 -6.70 10.25 -13.68
CA GLN A 44 -7.48 10.33 -12.46
C GLN A 44 -6.60 10.85 -11.33
N ASN A 45 -6.92 12.05 -10.84
CA ASN A 45 -6.29 12.64 -9.67
C ASN A 45 -6.57 11.76 -8.45
N ILE A 46 -5.66 10.83 -8.15
CA ILE A 46 -5.64 10.13 -6.86
C ILE A 46 -5.38 11.20 -5.80
N ASP A 47 -6.33 11.40 -4.88
CA ASP A 47 -6.11 12.29 -3.75
C ASP A 47 -5.30 11.56 -2.66
N ALA A 48 -3.99 11.50 -2.92
CA ALA A 48 -2.99 10.96 -2.03
C ALA A 48 -3.03 11.60 -0.63
N GLY A 49 -3.29 12.91 -0.56
CA GLY A 49 -3.38 13.66 0.69
C GLY A 49 -4.58 13.21 1.53
N THR A 50 -5.74 12.99 0.89
CA THR A 50 -6.92 12.44 1.57
C THR A 50 -6.66 11.01 2.08
N LEU A 51 -6.03 10.13 1.29
CA LEU A 51 -5.72 8.77 1.74
C LEU A 51 -4.73 8.75 2.92
N ALA A 52 -3.68 9.56 2.87
CA ALA A 52 -2.70 9.66 3.96
C ALA A 52 -3.34 10.16 5.27
N LYS A 53 -4.18 11.21 5.19
CA LYS A 53 -4.93 11.73 6.33
C LYS A 53 -5.94 10.72 6.88
N ALA A 54 -6.65 10.02 6.00
CA ALA A 54 -7.65 9.02 6.39
C ALA A 54 -7.05 7.84 7.17
N ILE A 55 -5.78 7.48 6.92
CA ILE A 55 -5.08 6.40 7.62
C ILE A 55 -4.53 6.84 8.99
N ASN A 56 -4.49 8.14 9.27
CA ASN A 56 -3.90 8.74 10.47
C ASN A 56 -2.42 8.36 10.67
N ILE A 57 -1.58 8.60 9.66
CA ILE A 57 -0.14 8.43 9.82
C ILE A 57 0.36 9.48 10.82
N PRO A 58 1.00 9.10 11.94
CA PRO A 58 1.46 10.09 12.91
C PRO A 58 2.54 11.00 12.33
N THR A 59 2.69 12.20 12.89
CA THR A 59 3.51 13.27 12.32
C THR A 59 4.98 12.86 12.11
N CYS A 60 5.56 12.08 13.03
CA CYS A 60 6.95 11.61 12.89
C CYS A 60 7.11 10.74 11.63
N GLU A 61 6.27 9.72 11.51
CA GLU A 61 6.25 8.80 10.37
C GLU A 61 5.92 9.52 9.08
N SER A 62 4.95 10.45 9.10
CA SER A 62 4.57 11.25 7.94
C SER A 62 5.77 12.06 7.43
N ASN A 63 6.51 12.74 8.31
CA ASN A 63 7.69 13.52 7.93
C ASN A 63 8.80 12.63 7.37
N CYS A 64 9.03 11.45 7.96
CA CYS A 64 10.04 10.51 7.45
C CYS A 64 9.63 9.85 6.11
N THR A 65 8.34 9.81 5.76
CA THR A 65 7.83 9.04 4.62
C THR A 65 7.20 9.89 3.51
N GLU A 66 7.08 11.20 3.68
CA GLU A 66 6.42 12.11 2.73
C GLU A 66 6.96 11.97 1.31
N MET A 67 8.29 12.05 1.14
CA MET A 67 8.93 11.93 -0.17
C MET A 67 8.82 10.51 -0.74
N LEU A 68 8.92 9.49 0.11
CA LEU A 68 8.73 8.09 -0.28
C LEU A 68 7.31 7.85 -0.83
N LEU A 69 6.28 8.34 -0.12
CA LEU A 69 4.88 8.26 -0.53
C LEU A 69 4.65 9.04 -1.83
N THR A 70 5.23 10.22 -1.97
CA THR A 70 5.15 11.03 -3.20
C THR A 70 5.67 10.25 -4.41
N LYS A 71 6.84 9.59 -4.30
CA LYS A 71 7.36 8.75 -5.38
C LYS A 71 6.52 7.50 -5.63
N LEU A 72 5.96 6.91 -4.58
CA LEU A 72 5.04 5.78 -4.71
C LEU A 72 3.78 6.16 -5.50
N TYR A 73 3.21 7.35 -5.24
CA TYR A 73 2.08 7.86 -6.00
C TYR A 73 2.44 8.18 -7.45
N GLY A 74 3.67 8.68 -7.73
CA GLY A 74 4.15 8.89 -9.09
C GLY A 74 4.18 7.60 -9.93
N ILE A 75 4.42 6.43 -9.33
CA ILE A 75 4.35 5.14 -10.04
C ILE A 75 2.92 4.83 -10.52
N LEU A 76 1.90 5.33 -9.82
CA LEU A 76 0.49 5.12 -10.18
C LEU A 76 0.07 5.88 -11.43
N GLU A 77 0.90 6.79 -11.94
CA GLU A 77 0.71 7.39 -13.27
C GLU A 77 0.95 6.40 -14.41
N LEU A 78 1.53 5.24 -14.10
CA LEU A 78 1.87 4.17 -15.06
C LEU A 78 2.74 4.66 -16.22
N LYS A 79 3.63 5.61 -15.93
CA LYS A 79 4.55 6.23 -16.88
C LYS A 79 5.94 6.34 -16.26
N ASP A 80 6.96 6.07 -17.07
CA ASP A 80 8.37 6.08 -16.70
C ASP A 80 8.59 5.25 -15.41
N ILE A 81 7.86 4.14 -15.26
CA ILE A 81 7.76 3.38 -14.00
C ILE A 81 9.14 2.93 -13.53
N PHE A 82 10.02 2.56 -14.46
CA PHE A 82 11.37 2.13 -14.13
C PHE A 82 12.20 3.25 -13.50
N ASP A 83 12.10 4.47 -14.01
CA ASP A 83 12.84 5.62 -13.48
C ASP A 83 12.20 6.13 -12.17
N GLN A 84 10.86 6.13 -12.09
CA GLN A 84 10.13 6.37 -10.84
C GLN A 84 10.52 5.36 -9.75
N TRP A 85 10.69 4.10 -10.11
CA TRP A 85 11.14 3.04 -9.20
C TRP A 85 12.55 3.29 -8.67
N LYS A 86 13.49 3.74 -9.52
CA LYS A 86 14.84 4.12 -9.06
C LYS A 86 14.80 5.25 -8.05
N ASN A 87 14.00 6.28 -8.34
CA ASN A 87 13.80 7.39 -7.41
C ASN A 87 13.17 6.92 -6.08
N LEU A 88 12.18 6.03 -6.15
CA LEU A 88 11.57 5.41 -4.97
C LEU A 88 12.62 4.70 -4.10
N CYS A 89 13.60 4.00 -4.71
CA CYS A 89 14.66 3.33 -3.96
C CYS A 89 15.58 4.30 -3.22
N THR A 90 15.88 5.46 -3.81
CA THR A 90 16.62 6.53 -3.12
C THR A 90 15.85 7.06 -1.92
N GLU A 91 14.58 7.40 -2.10
CA GLU A 91 13.72 7.91 -1.02
C GLU A 91 13.47 6.85 0.06
N TYR A 92 13.41 5.57 -0.31
CA TYR A 92 13.29 4.46 0.65
C TYR A 92 14.48 4.39 1.60
N ASN A 93 15.70 4.57 1.09
CA ASN A 93 16.89 4.56 1.93
C ASN A 93 16.90 5.75 2.90
N GLN A 94 16.49 6.94 2.44
CA GLN A 94 16.39 8.13 3.29
C GLN A 94 15.31 7.97 4.36
N SER A 95 14.13 7.48 3.96
CA SER A 95 13.01 7.22 4.86
C SER A 95 13.38 6.18 5.91
N THR A 96 14.07 5.11 5.51
CA THR A 96 14.57 4.08 6.44
C THR A 96 15.58 4.66 7.42
N ALA A 97 16.53 5.47 6.96
CA ALA A 97 17.50 6.13 7.82
C ALA A 97 16.82 7.10 8.81
N CYS A 98 15.73 7.76 8.43
CA CYS A 98 14.92 8.60 9.33
C CYS A 98 14.17 7.75 10.37
N MET A 99 13.48 6.71 9.93
CA MET A 99 12.65 5.83 10.76
C MET A 99 13.45 5.00 11.78
N GLU A 100 14.70 4.65 11.46
CA GLU A 100 15.56 3.80 12.31
C GLU A 100 16.47 4.61 13.25
N GLN A 101 16.38 5.94 13.26
CA GLN A 101 17.10 6.75 14.25
C GLN A 101 16.65 6.40 15.68
N PRO A 102 17.59 6.19 16.61
CA PRO A 102 17.26 5.86 18.00
C PRO A 102 16.34 6.92 18.62
N ASN A 103 15.23 6.47 19.20
CA ASN A 103 14.21 7.32 19.84
C ASN A 103 13.56 8.38 18.91
N HIS A 104 13.65 8.22 17.58
CA HIS A 104 13.05 9.16 16.65
C HIS A 104 11.55 8.89 16.44
N CYS A 105 11.20 7.77 15.80
CA CYS A 105 9.80 7.35 15.66
C CYS A 105 9.55 6.00 16.36
N SER A 106 8.35 5.83 16.94
CA SER A 106 8.00 4.65 17.76
C SER A 106 7.59 3.41 16.95
N HIS A 107 7.35 3.54 15.64
CA HIS A 107 6.77 2.47 14.81
C HIS A 107 7.71 1.91 13.73
N GLY A 108 9.03 1.89 13.96
CA GLY A 108 10.02 1.38 12.99
C GLY A 108 9.76 -0.05 12.51
N GLU A 109 9.23 -0.94 13.36
CA GLU A 109 8.90 -2.32 12.96
C GLU A 109 7.75 -2.39 11.95
N ILE A 110 6.68 -1.61 12.16
CA ILE A 110 5.52 -1.54 11.25
C ILE A 110 5.98 -0.96 9.90
N TYR A 111 6.78 0.10 9.93
CA TYR A 111 7.38 0.67 8.73
C TYR A 111 8.16 -0.38 7.93
N ARG A 112 8.99 -1.19 8.60
CA ARG A 112 9.78 -2.25 7.94
C ARG A 112 8.89 -3.34 7.31
N ILE A 113 7.75 -3.66 7.92
CA ILE A 113 6.79 -4.63 7.35
C ILE A 113 6.13 -4.03 6.11
N LEU A 114 5.59 -2.82 6.21
CA LEU A 114 4.88 -2.13 5.12
C LEU A 114 5.80 -1.86 3.91
N THR A 115 7.07 -1.53 4.16
CA THR A 115 8.06 -1.27 3.12
C THR A 115 8.86 -2.50 2.72
N SER A 116 8.56 -3.69 3.26
CA SER A 116 9.34 -4.91 2.99
C SER A 116 9.38 -5.29 1.51
N GLY A 117 8.34 -4.95 0.75
CA GLY A 117 8.32 -5.10 -0.71
C GLY A 117 9.32 -4.19 -1.42
N ILE A 118 9.38 -2.92 -1.01
CA ILE A 118 10.33 -1.93 -1.52
C ILE A 118 11.75 -2.36 -1.17
N HIS A 119 11.99 -2.77 0.08
CA HIS A 119 13.28 -3.34 0.50
C HIS A 119 13.71 -4.52 -0.39
N TYR A 120 12.79 -5.46 -0.65
CA TYR A 120 13.10 -6.62 -1.48
C TYR A 120 13.49 -6.23 -2.90
N LEU A 121 12.74 -5.32 -3.52
CA LEU A 121 12.99 -4.91 -4.90
C LEU A 121 14.23 -4.00 -5.02
N CYS A 122 14.38 -3.01 -4.13
CA CYS A 122 15.47 -2.02 -4.14
C CYS A 122 16.81 -2.54 -3.63
N ILE A 123 16.82 -3.46 -2.65
CA ILE A 123 18.07 -3.93 -2.02
C ILE A 123 18.38 -5.37 -2.42
N ARG A 124 17.39 -6.27 -2.38
CA ARG A 124 17.62 -7.71 -2.63
C ARG A 124 17.59 -8.06 -4.12
N LYS A 125 16.94 -7.26 -4.95
CA LYS A 125 16.77 -7.49 -6.40
C LYS A 125 17.35 -6.40 -7.29
N GLU A 126 18.08 -5.44 -6.73
CA GLU A 126 18.74 -4.36 -7.48
C GLU A 126 19.52 -4.88 -8.69
N MET A 127 20.44 -5.82 -8.45
CA MET A 127 21.26 -6.41 -9.52
C MET A 127 20.43 -7.11 -10.60
N PHE A 128 19.25 -7.64 -10.26
CA PHE A 128 18.36 -8.22 -11.27
C PHE A 128 17.78 -7.11 -12.16
N PHE A 129 17.30 -6.01 -11.57
CA PHE A 129 16.77 -4.87 -12.35
C PHE A 129 17.83 -4.27 -13.26
N ASP A 130 19.06 -4.09 -12.76
CA ASP A 130 20.13 -3.54 -13.58
C ASP A 130 20.53 -4.47 -14.73
N LYS A 131 20.67 -5.77 -14.47
CA LYS A 131 21.02 -6.75 -15.51
C LYS A 131 19.94 -6.94 -16.56
N ASN A 132 18.67 -6.72 -16.20
CA ASN A 132 17.53 -6.90 -17.10
C ASN A 132 16.93 -5.57 -17.55
N ARG A 133 17.62 -4.45 -17.33
CA ARG A 133 17.13 -3.10 -17.63
C ARG A 133 16.64 -2.98 -19.06
N ASP A 134 17.44 -3.42 -20.02
CA ASP A 134 17.14 -3.30 -21.45
C ASP A 134 15.87 -4.04 -21.86
N CYS A 135 15.44 -5.03 -21.08
CA CYS A 135 14.14 -5.66 -21.25
C CYS A 135 13.05 -4.95 -20.44
N ILE A 136 13.27 -4.76 -19.13
CA ILE A 136 12.24 -4.29 -18.21
C ILE A 136 11.80 -2.87 -18.57
N GLN A 137 12.74 -1.93 -18.72
CA GLN A 137 12.45 -0.51 -18.91
C GLN A 137 11.47 -0.25 -20.09
N PRO A 138 11.69 -0.78 -21.31
CA PRO A 138 10.75 -0.52 -22.41
C PRO A 138 9.41 -1.26 -22.31
N ASN A 139 9.30 -2.33 -21.50
CA ASN A 139 8.09 -3.15 -21.42
C ASN A 139 7.23 -2.88 -20.17
N LEU A 140 7.80 -2.26 -19.13
CA LEU A 140 7.18 -2.12 -17.81
C LEU A 140 5.90 -1.28 -17.85
N ASP A 141 5.98 -0.09 -18.43
CA ASP A 141 4.86 0.85 -18.57
C ASP A 141 3.74 0.21 -19.41
N GLN A 142 4.09 -0.36 -20.56
CA GLN A 142 3.11 -1.02 -21.43
C GLN A 142 2.40 -2.16 -20.70
N GLY A 143 3.15 -3.03 -20.02
CA GLY A 143 2.59 -4.14 -19.26
C GLY A 143 1.62 -3.68 -18.17
N ALA A 144 1.98 -2.62 -17.43
CA ALA A 144 1.13 -2.05 -16.40
C ALA A 144 -0.13 -1.38 -16.98
N GLN A 145 0.01 -0.54 -18.01
CA GLN A 145 -1.10 0.15 -18.65
C GLN A 145 -2.11 -0.81 -19.28
N GLU A 146 -1.65 -1.86 -19.96
CA GLU A 146 -2.54 -2.86 -20.57
C GLU A 146 -3.37 -3.60 -19.52
N CYS A 147 -2.77 -3.95 -18.39
CA CYS A 147 -3.47 -4.58 -17.28
C CYS A 147 -4.41 -3.60 -16.56
N ASP A 148 -4.00 -2.34 -16.36
CA ASP A 148 -4.87 -1.35 -15.75
C ASP A 148 -6.11 -1.03 -16.61
N ARG A 149 -5.96 -0.98 -17.94
CA ARG A 149 -7.12 -0.80 -18.85
C ARG A 149 -8.21 -1.84 -18.63
N SER A 150 -7.81 -3.07 -18.27
CA SER A 150 -8.71 -4.20 -18.08
C SER A 150 -9.20 -4.32 -16.64
N CYS A 151 -8.32 -4.10 -15.67
CA CYS A 151 -8.58 -4.33 -14.25
C CYS A 151 -9.00 -3.07 -13.47
N LYS A 152 -8.80 -1.87 -14.03
CA LYS A 152 -9.16 -0.57 -13.45
C LYS A 152 -8.55 -0.36 -12.06
N MET A 153 -7.27 -0.66 -11.90
CA MET A 153 -6.56 -0.55 -10.62
C MET A 153 -6.42 0.91 -10.20
N ILE A 154 -5.91 1.77 -11.09
CA ILE A 154 -5.73 3.19 -10.82
C ILE A 154 -7.08 3.86 -10.53
N GLN A 155 -8.11 3.49 -11.28
CA GLN A 155 -9.47 3.98 -11.00
C GLN A 155 -9.98 3.54 -9.64
N SER A 156 -9.78 2.29 -9.26
CA SER A 156 -10.25 1.79 -7.97
C SER A 156 -9.56 2.51 -6.80
N ILE A 157 -8.28 2.88 -6.95
CA ILE A 157 -7.55 3.68 -5.95
C ILE A 157 -8.11 5.11 -5.91
N ALA A 158 -8.32 5.72 -7.07
CA ALA A 158 -8.88 7.06 -7.15
C ALA A 158 -10.31 7.13 -6.58
N ASP A 159 -11.12 6.09 -6.79
CA ASP A 159 -12.48 5.98 -6.25
C ASP A 159 -12.47 5.81 -4.73
N LEU A 160 -11.52 5.03 -4.19
CA LEU A 160 -11.34 4.92 -2.74
C LEU A 160 -11.13 6.29 -2.09
N SER A 161 -10.25 7.12 -2.65
CA SER A 161 -9.97 8.47 -2.12
C SER A 161 -11.20 9.41 -2.17
N ARG A 162 -12.17 9.10 -3.03
CA ARG A 162 -13.40 9.88 -3.22
C ARG A 162 -14.59 9.35 -2.43
N LYS A 163 -14.45 8.23 -1.71
CA LYS A 163 -15.55 7.69 -0.90
C LYS A 163 -15.87 8.64 0.26
N PRO A 164 -17.15 8.95 0.52
CA PRO A 164 -17.54 9.85 1.60
C PRO A 164 -17.01 9.41 2.98
N SER A 165 -16.99 8.11 3.25
CA SER A 165 -16.46 7.53 4.50
C SER A 165 -14.95 7.76 4.65
N VAL A 166 -14.19 7.67 3.55
CA VAL A 166 -12.74 7.93 3.53
C VAL A 166 -12.45 9.42 3.67
N GLN A 167 -13.24 10.28 3.01
CA GLN A 167 -13.13 11.74 3.14
C GLN A 167 -13.47 12.19 4.56
N ASP A 168 -14.52 11.64 5.16
CA ASP A 168 -14.93 11.89 6.53
C ASP A 168 -13.83 11.46 7.52
N ALA A 169 -13.25 10.27 7.32
CA ALA A 169 -12.10 9.81 8.10
C ALA A 169 -10.93 10.80 7.99
N ALA A 170 -10.59 11.27 6.79
CA ALA A 170 -9.52 12.25 6.60
C ALA A 170 -9.75 13.58 7.34
N GLN A 171 -11.00 14.02 7.46
CA GLN A 171 -11.37 15.25 8.15
C GLN A 171 -11.40 15.09 9.68
N LYS A 172 -11.72 13.90 10.18
CA LYS A 172 -11.91 13.61 11.62
C LYS A 172 -10.66 13.06 12.32
N GLY A 173 -9.47 13.31 11.77
CA GLY A 173 -8.21 12.84 12.37
C GLY A 173 -7.86 11.39 12.05
N GLY A 174 -8.52 10.81 11.03
CA GLY A 174 -8.20 9.51 10.44
C GLY A 174 -8.80 8.31 11.17
N ASN A 175 -9.12 7.29 10.39
CA ASN A 175 -9.67 6.01 10.83
C ASN A 175 -9.26 4.93 9.82
N ILE A 176 -8.15 4.25 10.10
CA ILE A 176 -7.61 3.20 9.22
C ILE A 176 -8.61 2.07 8.98
N ILE A 177 -9.49 1.75 9.95
CA ILE A 177 -10.52 0.73 9.77
C ILE A 177 -11.51 1.12 8.71
N THR A 178 -11.94 2.39 8.71
CA THR A 178 -12.83 2.90 7.67
C THR A 178 -12.20 2.74 6.30
N VAL A 179 -10.91 3.11 6.15
CA VAL A 179 -10.20 2.91 4.89
C VAL A 179 -10.15 1.42 4.50
N VAL A 180 -9.79 0.54 5.43
CA VAL A 180 -9.70 -0.92 5.19
C VAL A 180 -11.04 -1.51 4.75
N THR A 181 -12.14 -1.13 5.41
CA THR A 181 -13.49 -1.61 5.05
C THR A 181 -13.92 -1.16 3.65
N GLU A 182 -13.31 -0.10 3.13
CA GLU A 182 -13.66 0.47 1.83
C GLU A 182 -12.77 -0.03 0.67
N LEU A 183 -11.74 -0.82 0.98
CA LEU A 183 -10.77 -1.37 0.01
C LEU A 183 -11.37 -2.37 -0.99
N GLY A 184 -12.65 -2.74 -0.87
CA GLY A 184 -13.24 -3.83 -1.65
C GLY A 184 -13.06 -3.69 -3.17
N GLY A 185 -13.18 -2.47 -3.71
CA GLY A 185 -12.92 -2.18 -5.12
C GLY A 185 -11.45 -2.32 -5.50
N VAL A 186 -10.55 -1.75 -4.69
CA VAL A 186 -9.09 -1.83 -4.86
C VAL A 186 -8.62 -3.29 -4.84
N CYS A 187 -9.09 -4.10 -3.90
CA CYS A 187 -8.70 -5.50 -3.82
C CYS A 187 -9.22 -6.33 -5.00
N SER A 188 -10.44 -6.05 -5.48
CA SER A 188 -10.97 -6.70 -6.67
C SER A 188 -10.11 -6.37 -7.90
N ALA A 189 -9.75 -5.10 -8.07
CA ALA A 189 -8.87 -4.65 -9.14
C ALA A 189 -7.46 -5.24 -9.00
N ALA A 190 -6.90 -5.31 -7.79
CA ALA A 190 -5.60 -5.91 -7.53
C ALA A 190 -5.56 -7.41 -7.84
N ASN A 191 -6.62 -8.14 -7.47
CA ASN A 191 -6.75 -9.57 -7.75
C ASN A 191 -6.82 -9.86 -9.27
N CYS A 192 -7.26 -8.89 -10.07
CA CYS A 192 -7.17 -8.94 -11.54
C CYS A 192 -5.79 -8.50 -12.05
N PHE A 193 -5.30 -7.36 -11.54
CA PHE A 193 -4.11 -6.68 -12.05
C PHE A 193 -2.84 -7.49 -11.83
N LEU A 194 -2.65 -8.06 -10.64
CA LEU A 194 -1.41 -8.75 -10.27
C LEU A 194 -1.13 -9.98 -11.16
N PRO A 195 -2.09 -10.91 -11.38
CA PRO A 195 -1.90 -12.00 -12.36
C PRO A 195 -1.65 -11.50 -13.79
N CYS A 196 -2.45 -10.54 -14.27
CA CYS A 196 -2.29 -9.98 -15.62
C CYS A 196 -0.88 -9.39 -15.82
N PHE A 197 -0.44 -8.57 -14.86
CA PHE A 197 0.84 -7.88 -14.94
C PHE A 197 2.00 -8.88 -14.92
N ARG A 198 1.92 -9.88 -14.04
CA ARG A 198 2.88 -10.97 -13.97
C ARG A 198 3.00 -11.69 -15.32
N GLU A 199 1.88 -12.11 -15.90
CA GLU A 199 1.85 -12.86 -17.16
C GLU A 199 2.45 -12.03 -18.30
N ARG A 200 1.95 -10.79 -18.50
CA ARG A 200 2.42 -9.90 -19.57
C ARG A 200 3.91 -9.60 -19.43
N MET A 201 4.36 -9.25 -18.24
CA MET A 201 5.77 -8.97 -18.01
C MET A 201 6.63 -10.21 -18.17
N ASN A 202 6.20 -11.39 -17.73
CA ASN A 202 6.97 -12.62 -17.94
C ASN A 202 7.06 -13.03 -19.40
N LYS A 203 6.02 -12.76 -20.21
CA LYS A 203 6.00 -13.03 -21.65
C LYS A 203 7.01 -12.16 -22.41
N LYS A 204 7.24 -10.92 -21.96
CA LYS A 204 8.20 -9.99 -22.57
C LYS A 204 9.60 -10.14 -21.98
N CYS A 205 9.67 -10.21 -20.65
CA CYS A 205 10.89 -10.25 -19.85
C CYS A 205 10.80 -11.41 -18.85
N PRO A 206 11.31 -12.60 -19.20
CA PRO A 206 11.20 -13.79 -18.38
C PRO A 206 11.55 -13.54 -16.92
N ARG A 207 10.71 -14.05 -16.01
CA ARG A 207 10.82 -13.95 -14.54
C ARG A 207 10.64 -12.54 -13.94
N SER A 208 10.59 -11.48 -14.75
CA SER A 208 10.52 -10.11 -14.25
C SER A 208 9.17 -9.80 -13.62
N GLY A 209 8.07 -10.22 -14.26
CA GLY A 209 6.71 -10.04 -13.74
C GLY A 209 6.50 -10.74 -12.40
N GLY A 210 6.96 -12.00 -12.30
CA GLY A 210 6.89 -12.76 -11.05
C GLY A 210 7.69 -12.09 -9.93
N MET A 211 8.89 -11.60 -10.22
CA MET A 211 9.74 -10.93 -9.24
C MET A 211 9.12 -9.62 -8.72
N ILE A 212 8.54 -8.80 -9.59
CA ILE A 212 7.88 -7.55 -9.21
C ILE A 212 6.65 -7.84 -8.35
N VAL A 213 5.79 -8.78 -8.76
CA VAL A 213 4.59 -9.18 -8.00
C VAL A 213 4.98 -9.78 -6.64
N ASP A 214 6.05 -10.56 -6.56
CA ASP A 214 6.59 -11.06 -5.29
C ASP A 214 6.98 -9.92 -4.34
N GLY A 215 7.53 -8.83 -4.88
CA GLY A 215 7.83 -7.62 -4.13
C GLY A 215 6.57 -6.95 -3.60
N ILE A 216 5.58 -6.71 -4.48
CA ILE A 216 4.30 -6.10 -4.10
C ILE A 216 3.58 -6.92 -3.02
N LEU A 217 3.59 -8.25 -3.14
CA LEU A 217 2.90 -9.15 -2.21
C LEU A 217 3.65 -9.38 -0.89
N LYS A 218 4.90 -8.92 -0.77
CA LYS A 218 5.75 -9.27 0.38
C LYS A 218 5.21 -8.82 1.76
N PRO A 219 4.67 -7.60 1.93
CA PRO A 219 4.05 -7.19 3.20
C PRO A 219 2.89 -8.13 3.59
N PHE A 220 2.12 -8.58 2.60
CA PHE A 220 0.98 -9.47 2.79
C PHE A 220 1.41 -10.89 3.18
N TYR A 221 2.53 -11.38 2.67
CA TYR A 221 3.11 -12.65 3.16
C TYR A 221 3.50 -12.60 4.63
N ILE A 222 4.08 -11.48 5.07
CA ILE A 222 4.43 -11.28 6.48
C ILE A 222 3.16 -11.24 7.33
N LEU A 223 2.12 -10.53 6.85
CA LEU A 223 0.82 -10.46 7.50
C LEU A 223 0.12 -11.83 7.58
N ALA A 224 0.04 -12.57 6.48
CA ALA A 224 -0.57 -13.90 6.45
C ALA A 224 0.12 -14.85 7.43
N LYS A 225 1.47 -14.86 7.46
CA LYS A 225 2.23 -15.65 8.43
C LYS A 225 1.95 -15.24 9.89
N PHE A 226 1.74 -13.95 10.14
CA PHE A 226 1.34 -13.49 11.46
C PHE A 226 -0.05 -14.03 11.84
N LEU A 227 -1.02 -13.93 10.92
CA LEU A 227 -2.39 -14.37 11.14
C LEU A 227 -2.51 -15.89 11.32
N GLU A 228 -1.69 -16.69 10.65
CA GLU A 228 -1.57 -18.14 10.86
C GLU A 228 -1.24 -18.51 12.32
N ASN A 229 -0.52 -17.64 13.03
CA ASN A 229 -0.10 -17.85 14.42
C ASN A 229 -0.90 -16.99 15.42
N ALA A 230 -1.90 -16.25 14.94
CA ALA A 230 -2.70 -15.36 15.77
C ALA A 230 -3.82 -16.12 16.51
N THR A 231 -4.37 -15.50 17.55
CA THR A 231 -5.51 -16.08 18.26
C THR A 231 -6.79 -16.01 17.41
N PRO A 232 -7.79 -16.89 17.66
CA PRO A 232 -9.05 -16.86 16.92
C PRO A 232 -9.78 -15.52 16.98
N LEU A 233 -9.62 -14.78 18.08
CA LEU A 233 -10.19 -13.43 18.22
C LEU A 233 -9.64 -12.49 17.14
N VAL A 234 -8.34 -12.55 16.89
CA VAL A 234 -7.66 -11.70 15.91
C VAL A 234 -8.08 -12.06 14.49
N THR A 235 -8.10 -13.36 14.17
CA THR A 235 -8.50 -13.83 12.84
C THR A 235 -9.95 -13.47 12.55
N ASN A 236 -10.85 -13.58 13.52
CA ASN A 236 -12.26 -13.21 13.37
C ASN A 236 -12.45 -11.71 13.09
N ILE A 237 -11.70 -10.83 13.78
CA ILE A 237 -11.77 -9.39 13.54
C ILE A 237 -11.30 -9.05 12.12
N VAL A 238 -10.21 -9.67 11.67
CA VAL A 238 -9.72 -9.48 10.30
C VAL A 238 -10.74 -9.95 9.28
N ASP A 239 -11.32 -11.14 9.47
CA ASP A 239 -12.33 -11.69 8.57
C ASP A 239 -13.64 -10.85 8.56
N GLU A 240 -13.99 -10.22 9.69
CA GLU A 240 -15.18 -9.36 9.79
C GLU A 240 -14.95 -7.99 9.13
N LYS A 241 -13.80 -7.35 9.37
CA LYS A 241 -13.53 -5.98 8.91
C LYS A 241 -12.96 -5.92 7.50
N MET A 242 -12.26 -6.96 7.05
CA MET A 242 -11.66 -6.99 5.72
C MET A 242 -12.73 -7.33 4.67
N PRO A 243 -12.84 -6.56 3.58
CA PRO A 243 -13.74 -6.90 2.49
C PRO A 243 -13.42 -8.30 1.94
N ARG A 244 -14.45 -9.07 1.58
CA ARG A 244 -14.27 -10.43 1.03
C ARG A 244 -13.34 -10.46 -0.20
N SER A 245 -13.38 -9.42 -1.02
CA SER A 245 -12.48 -9.29 -2.19
C SER A 245 -11.00 -9.12 -1.81
N CYS A 246 -10.69 -8.76 -0.57
CA CYS A 246 -9.33 -8.65 -0.05
C CYS A 246 -8.84 -9.93 0.64
N SER A 247 -9.67 -10.96 0.80
CA SER A 247 -9.31 -12.15 1.59
C SER A 247 -8.06 -12.87 1.06
N PHE A 248 -7.75 -12.72 -0.23
CA PHE A 248 -6.56 -13.31 -0.84
C PHE A 248 -5.25 -12.72 -0.29
N LEU A 249 -5.28 -11.51 0.27
CA LEU A 249 -4.11 -10.82 0.83
C LEU A 249 -3.73 -11.29 2.24
N VAL A 250 -4.64 -12.00 2.92
CA VAL A 250 -4.43 -12.49 4.29
C VAL A 250 -4.29 -14.00 4.38
N LYS A 251 -4.41 -14.71 3.25
CA LYS A 251 -4.29 -16.16 3.16
C LYS A 251 -3.06 -16.53 2.33
N ARG A 252 -2.15 -17.28 2.94
CA ARG A 252 -0.91 -17.71 2.29
C ARG A 252 -1.15 -18.54 1.03
N GLU A 253 -2.10 -19.46 1.07
CA GLU A 253 -2.49 -20.29 -0.09
C GLU A 253 -2.94 -19.43 -1.28
N SER A 254 -3.72 -18.38 -1.01
CA SER A 254 -4.18 -17.46 -2.05
C SER A 254 -3.04 -16.62 -2.62
N LEU A 255 -2.14 -16.11 -1.77
CA LEU A 255 -0.93 -15.41 -2.22
C LEU A 255 -0.04 -16.33 -3.09
N ASP A 256 0.12 -17.60 -2.66
CA ASP A 256 0.91 -18.59 -3.39
C ASP A 256 0.29 -18.92 -4.75
N SER A 257 -1.04 -18.91 -4.88
CA SER A 257 -1.69 -19.09 -6.18
C SER A 257 -1.32 -17.99 -7.19
N ILE A 258 -1.18 -16.74 -6.74
CA ILE A 258 -0.73 -15.62 -7.60
C ILE A 258 0.76 -15.79 -7.96
N ARG A 259 1.56 -16.39 -7.07
CA ARG A 259 2.98 -16.68 -7.31
C ARG A 259 3.25 -17.90 -8.20
N GLN A 260 2.32 -18.85 -8.27
CA GLN A 260 2.55 -20.15 -8.90
C GLN A 260 1.86 -20.32 -10.25
N GLN A 261 1.17 -19.30 -10.77
CA GLN A 261 0.60 -19.38 -12.12
C GLN A 261 1.71 -19.73 -13.14
N PRO A 262 1.55 -20.84 -13.88
CA PRO A 262 2.54 -21.30 -14.85
C PRO A 262 2.66 -20.30 -16.01
N VAL A 263 3.89 -20.13 -16.49
CA VAL A 263 4.24 -19.32 -17.67
C VAL A 263 3.86 -20.08 -18.93
#